data_AF-R9PQ47-F1
#
_entry.id   AF-R9PQ47-F1
#
_cell.length_a   1.000
_cell.length_b   1.000
_cell.length_c   1.000
_cell.angle_alpha   90.00
_cell.angle_beta   90.00
_cell.angle_gamma   90.00
#
_symmetry.space_group_name_H-M   'P 1'
#
loop_
_entity.id
_entity.type
_entity.pdbx_description
1 polymer ?
#
loop_
_entity_poly.entity_id
_entity_poly.type
_entity_poly.pdbx_seq_one_letter_code
_entity_poly.pdbx_strand_id
1 'polypeptide(L)'
;MKKLTLASLLLVCSYSASASINEQQLTTYFQAAQGDYSQLDSLYKELQLAHQQQPSDPWTLFYLGGTETLKGDDAWMPWSKMRYTEDGLARMDKALNMIGEEQWQQQYRYLPQAIYMQATAAVTFTSVPDFFNYQDQGMQLFKQVLNDQRFLQSPAQATSWVYRFAVEAALNNQQPALAQQWFKQLKQSGVNDDYSQLTAQLMAKQNKS
;
A
#
# COMPACT_ATOMS: atom_id res chain seq x y z
N MET A 1 -30.35 -15.16 62.45
CA MET A 1 -30.65 -14.83 61.04
C MET A 1 -29.37 -14.34 60.39
N LYS A 2 -28.69 -15.19 59.58
CA LYS A 2 -27.44 -14.84 58.89
C LYS A 2 -27.78 -14.13 57.57
N LYS A 3 -27.26 -12.92 57.38
CA LYS A 3 -27.38 -12.16 56.12
C LYS A 3 -26.31 -12.68 55.16
N LEU A 4 -26.74 -13.22 54.02
CA LEU A 4 -25.89 -13.54 52.88
C LEU A 4 -25.87 -12.31 51.96
N THR A 5 -24.72 -11.65 51.85
CA THR A 5 -24.47 -10.62 50.84
C THR A 5 -23.90 -11.30 49.59
N LEU A 6 -24.69 -11.29 48.51
CA LEU A 6 -24.24 -11.64 47.15
C LEU A 6 -23.32 -10.53 46.65
N ALA A 7 -22.07 -10.88 46.31
CA ALA A 7 -21.16 -10.01 45.59
C ALA A 7 -21.32 -10.27 44.08
N SER A 8 -21.86 -9.30 43.35
CA SER A 8 -21.99 -9.34 41.90
C SER A 8 -20.66 -8.99 41.24
N LEU A 9 -20.08 -9.95 40.50
CA LEU A 9 -18.87 -9.76 39.70
C LEU A 9 -19.27 -9.13 38.36
N LEU A 10 -19.02 -7.81 38.19
CA LEU A 10 -19.16 -7.14 36.91
C LEU A 10 -17.93 -7.44 36.03
N LEU A 11 -18.10 -8.35 35.09
CA LEU A 11 -17.15 -8.60 34.00
C LEU A 11 -17.26 -7.42 33.01
N VAL A 12 -16.35 -6.45 33.11
CA VAL A 12 -16.19 -5.41 32.11
C VAL A 12 -15.45 -6.05 30.93
N CYS A 13 -16.19 -6.53 29.94
CA CYS A 13 -15.63 -6.81 28.62
C CYS A 13 -15.25 -5.47 27.99
N SER A 14 -14.01 -5.04 28.16
CA SER A 14 -13.44 -3.96 27.37
C SER A 14 -13.41 -4.41 25.92
N TYR A 15 -14.43 -4.02 25.15
CA TYR A 15 -14.31 -3.97 23.69
C TYR A 15 -13.27 -2.91 23.38
N SER A 16 -12.01 -3.31 23.26
CA SER A 16 -11.03 -2.52 22.55
C SER A 16 -11.52 -2.45 21.10
N ALA A 17 -12.26 -1.39 20.76
CA ALA A 17 -12.40 -1.02 19.36
C ALA A 17 -10.97 -0.90 18.82
N SER A 18 -10.60 -1.79 17.91
CA SER A 18 -9.29 -1.74 17.26
C SER A 18 -9.16 -0.36 16.63
N ALA A 19 -8.08 0.36 16.96
CA ALA A 19 -7.81 1.68 16.40
C ALA A 19 -7.23 1.56 14.98
N SER A 20 -7.27 0.37 14.37
CA SER A 20 -6.78 0.15 13.00
C SER A 20 -7.58 0.97 11.99
N ILE A 21 -6.92 1.39 10.91
CA ILE A 21 -7.55 2.08 9.79
C ILE A 21 -8.76 1.31 9.26
N ASN A 22 -9.87 2.02 9.06
CA ASN A 22 -11.14 1.45 8.58
C ASN A 22 -11.41 1.69 7.09
N GLU A 23 -12.47 1.07 6.53
CA GLU A 23 -12.82 1.16 5.10
C GLU A 23 -13.14 2.59 4.63
N GLN A 24 -13.71 3.44 5.47
CA GLN A 24 -13.97 4.84 5.11
C GLN A 24 -12.65 5.59 4.93
N GLN A 25 -11.71 5.41 5.87
CA GLN A 25 -10.38 6.02 5.80
C GLN A 25 -9.57 5.49 4.62
N LEU A 26 -9.65 4.19 4.32
CA LEU A 26 -9.08 3.61 3.11
C LEU A 26 -9.69 4.22 1.84
N THR A 27 -11.00 4.42 1.81
CA THR A 27 -11.67 5.09 0.68
C THR A 27 -11.13 6.51 0.48
N THR A 28 -11.01 7.29 1.55
CA THR A 28 -10.43 8.63 1.50
C THR A 28 -8.97 8.61 1.03
N TYR A 29 -8.17 7.64 1.47
CA TYR A 29 -6.80 7.44 0.98
C TYR A 29 -6.77 7.21 -0.54
N PHE A 30 -7.61 6.32 -1.06
CA PHE A 30 -7.64 6.02 -2.50
C PHE A 30 -8.21 7.15 -3.35
N GLN A 31 -9.09 8.00 -2.80
CA GLN A 31 -9.53 9.23 -3.46
C GLN A 31 -8.38 10.24 -3.56
N ALA A 32 -7.62 10.43 -2.48
CA ALA A 32 -6.44 11.27 -2.49
C ALA A 32 -5.36 10.74 -3.46
N ALA A 33 -5.14 9.42 -3.53
CA ALA A 33 -4.25 8.84 -4.53
C ALA A 33 -4.70 9.08 -5.99
N GLN A 34 -5.95 9.47 -6.22
CA GLN A 34 -6.48 9.87 -7.52
C GLN A 34 -6.49 11.40 -7.72
N GLY A 35 -5.92 12.17 -6.78
CA GLY A 35 -5.80 13.63 -6.82
C GLY A 35 -6.89 14.40 -6.08
N ASP A 36 -7.82 13.73 -5.39
CA ASP A 36 -8.80 14.40 -4.53
C ASP A 36 -8.25 14.56 -3.10
N TYR A 37 -7.57 15.67 -2.87
CA TYR A 37 -6.94 15.99 -1.58
C TYR A 37 -7.87 16.64 -0.56
N SER A 38 -9.17 16.77 -0.86
CA SER A 38 -10.12 17.54 -0.04
C SER A 38 -10.23 17.08 1.42
N GLN A 39 -10.01 15.80 1.68
CA GLN A 39 -10.08 15.19 3.02
C GLN A 39 -8.71 14.70 3.54
N LEU A 40 -7.62 14.98 2.81
CA LEU A 40 -6.29 14.43 3.10
C LEU A 40 -5.77 14.86 4.49
N ASP A 41 -6.02 16.11 4.87
CA ASP A 41 -5.63 16.64 6.18
C ASP A 41 -6.40 16.00 7.35
N SER A 42 -7.69 15.69 7.15
CA SER A 42 -8.49 15.00 8.18
C SER A 42 -7.98 13.58 8.34
N LEU A 43 -7.83 12.86 7.22
CA LEU A 43 -7.30 11.50 7.21
C LEU A 43 -5.93 11.42 7.90
N TYR A 44 -5.02 12.34 7.60
CA TYR A 44 -3.70 12.38 8.24
C TYR A 44 -3.80 12.47 9.77
N LYS A 45 -4.63 13.38 10.30
CA LYS A 45 -4.81 13.54 11.76
C LYS A 45 -5.44 12.31 12.40
N GLU A 46 -6.43 11.72 11.74
CA GLU A 46 -7.09 10.50 12.22
C GLU A 46 -6.12 9.32 12.27
N LEU A 47 -5.30 9.13 11.23
CA LEU A 47 -4.31 8.05 11.18
C LEU A 47 -3.16 8.27 12.17
N GLN A 48 -2.77 9.52 12.43
CA GLN A 48 -1.84 9.84 13.51
C GLN A 48 -2.39 9.42 14.87
N LEU A 49 -3.66 9.74 15.17
CA LEU A 49 -4.31 9.37 16.43
C LEU A 49 -4.44 7.85 16.55
N ALA A 50 -4.87 7.18 15.48
CA ALA A 50 -4.95 5.73 15.39
C ALA A 50 -3.60 5.06 15.67
N HIS A 51 -2.53 5.53 15.04
CA HIS A 51 -1.19 5.01 15.26
C HIS A 51 -0.69 5.25 16.70
N GLN A 52 -1.03 6.39 17.32
CA GLN A 52 -0.70 6.63 18.72
C GLN A 52 -1.41 5.65 19.67
N GLN A 53 -2.66 5.28 19.36
CA GLN A 53 -3.43 4.32 20.14
C GLN A 53 -2.93 2.88 19.95
N GLN A 54 -2.47 2.53 18.74
CA GLN A 54 -1.96 1.20 18.43
C GLN A 54 -0.64 1.26 17.63
N PRO A 55 0.49 1.59 18.28
CA PRO A 55 1.77 1.79 17.58
C PRO A 55 2.33 0.54 16.90
N SER A 56 1.85 -0.64 17.29
CA SER A 56 2.26 -1.93 16.74
C SER A 56 1.43 -2.38 15.54
N ASP A 57 0.41 -1.64 15.11
CA ASP A 57 -0.35 -1.98 13.90
C ASP A 57 0.40 -1.54 12.63
N PRO A 58 0.97 -2.48 11.84
CA PRO A 58 1.68 -2.14 10.62
C PRO A 58 0.75 -1.60 9.54
N TRP A 59 -0.53 -1.96 9.52
CA TRP A 59 -1.47 -1.53 8.49
C TRP A 59 -1.78 -0.03 8.62
N THR A 60 -2.11 0.42 9.82
CA THR A 60 -2.30 1.85 10.10
C THR A 60 -1.02 2.65 9.86
N LEU A 61 0.13 2.14 10.31
CA LEU A 61 1.42 2.81 10.08
C LEU A 61 1.72 2.98 8.58
N PHE A 62 1.44 1.96 7.78
CA PHE A 62 1.63 1.97 6.34
C PHE A 62 0.80 3.06 5.66
N TYR A 63 -0.50 3.12 5.95
CA TYR A 63 -1.37 4.13 5.37
C TYR A 63 -1.09 5.54 5.90
N LEU A 64 -0.64 5.68 7.15
CA LEU A 64 -0.14 6.97 7.63
C LEU A 64 1.06 7.45 6.79
N GLY A 65 2.00 6.55 6.46
CA GLY A 65 3.13 6.87 5.60
C GLY A 65 2.70 7.20 4.16
N GLY A 66 1.78 6.42 3.60
CA GLY A 66 1.19 6.71 2.29
C GLY A 66 0.51 8.08 2.26
N THR A 67 -0.27 8.42 3.29
CA THR A 67 -0.92 9.72 3.44
C THR A 67 0.10 10.86 3.56
N GLU A 68 1.18 10.70 4.32
CA GLU A 68 2.29 11.66 4.36
C GLU A 68 2.89 11.86 2.96
N THR A 69 3.10 10.78 2.21
CA THR A 69 3.63 10.85 0.84
C THR A 69 2.71 11.66 -0.09
N LEU A 70 1.38 11.45 0.01
CA LEU A 70 0.36 12.24 -0.71
C LEU A 70 0.35 13.71 -0.28
N LYS A 71 0.58 14.00 1.00
CA LYS A 71 0.74 15.39 1.47
C LYS A 71 1.98 16.04 0.86
N GLY A 72 3.03 15.27 0.59
CA GLY A 72 4.21 15.75 -0.12
C GLY A 72 3.91 16.15 -1.56
N ASP A 73 3.02 15.40 -2.24
CA ASP A 73 2.57 15.74 -3.59
C ASP A 73 1.72 17.02 -3.62
N ASP A 74 0.74 17.12 -2.71
CA ASP A 74 -0.20 18.25 -2.58
C ASP A 74 0.45 19.56 -2.05
N ALA A 75 1.52 19.47 -1.25
CA ALA A 75 2.08 20.63 -0.56
C ALA A 75 2.61 21.72 -1.51
N TRP A 76 2.27 22.99 -1.30
CA TRP A 76 2.76 24.07 -2.17
C TRP A 76 4.26 24.36 -2.03
N MET A 77 4.78 24.36 -0.80
CA MET A 77 6.17 24.79 -0.53
C MET A 77 7.17 23.64 -0.73
N PRO A 78 8.30 23.85 -1.44
CA PRO A 78 9.25 22.78 -1.75
C PRO A 78 9.78 22.00 -0.53
N TRP A 79 10.13 22.68 0.57
CA TRP A 79 10.63 22.02 1.78
C TRP A 79 9.57 21.15 2.46
N SER A 80 8.30 21.54 2.38
CA SER A 80 7.19 20.74 2.91
C SER A 80 6.99 19.49 2.05
N LYS A 81 7.09 19.61 0.73
CA LYS A 81 7.07 18.45 -0.19
C LYS A 81 8.13 17.43 0.21
N MET A 82 9.37 17.88 0.29
CA MET A 82 10.52 17.06 0.64
C MET A 82 10.32 16.34 1.97
N ARG A 83 9.99 17.09 3.03
CA ARG A 83 9.82 16.51 4.37
C ARG A 83 8.68 15.49 4.42
N TYR A 84 7.51 15.82 3.88
CA TYR A 84 6.36 14.91 3.92
C TYR A 84 6.61 13.63 3.11
N THR A 85 7.25 13.75 1.93
CA THR A 85 7.61 12.58 1.13
C THR A 85 8.66 11.72 1.84
N GLU A 86 9.72 12.30 2.40
CA GLU A 86 10.74 11.56 3.17
C GLU A 86 10.14 10.84 4.39
N ASP A 87 9.36 11.57 5.20
CA ASP A 87 8.70 11.01 6.39
C ASP A 87 7.78 9.85 5.99
N GLY A 88 6.99 10.04 4.92
CA GLY A 88 6.04 9.04 4.43
C GLY A 88 6.71 7.77 3.91
N LEU A 89 7.74 7.91 3.09
CA LEU A 89 8.50 6.78 2.55
C LEU A 89 9.17 5.96 3.67
N ALA A 90 9.82 6.64 4.62
CA ALA A 90 10.47 5.98 5.76
C ALA A 90 9.45 5.25 6.66
N ARG A 91 8.24 5.82 6.80
CA ARG A 91 7.17 5.22 7.57
C ARG A 91 6.57 3.98 6.88
N MET A 92 6.37 4.04 5.57
CA MET A 92 5.95 2.86 4.80
C MET A 92 6.99 1.75 4.91
N ASP A 93 8.29 2.06 4.78
CA ASP A 93 9.37 1.08 4.95
C ASP A 93 9.36 0.46 6.35
N LYS A 94 9.22 1.28 7.40
CA LYS A 94 9.08 0.78 8.77
C LYS A 94 7.88 -0.17 8.91
N ALA A 95 6.73 0.15 8.29
CA ALA A 95 5.56 -0.71 8.33
C ALA A 95 5.78 -2.05 7.61
N LEU A 96 6.53 -2.07 6.50
CA LEU A 96 6.91 -3.31 5.83
C LEU A 96 7.79 -4.19 6.73
N ASN A 97 8.71 -3.59 7.48
CA ASN A 97 9.55 -4.29 8.46
C ASN A 97 8.76 -4.82 9.68
N MET A 98 7.52 -4.38 9.87
CA MET A 98 6.61 -4.82 10.93
C MET A 98 5.63 -5.91 10.47
N ILE A 99 5.64 -6.31 9.20
CA ILE A 99 4.77 -7.38 8.68
C ILE A 99 5.02 -8.67 9.48
N GLY A 100 3.96 -9.14 10.14
CA GLY A 100 3.95 -10.38 10.90
C GLY A 100 3.02 -11.44 10.28
N GLU A 101 2.80 -12.51 11.02
CA GLU A 101 1.91 -13.60 10.61
C GLU A 101 0.48 -13.12 10.32
N GLU A 102 -0.03 -12.18 11.12
CA GLU A 102 -1.36 -11.61 10.96
C GLU A 102 -1.58 -11.03 9.55
N GLN A 103 -0.64 -10.22 9.04
CA GLN A 103 -0.73 -9.59 7.72
C GLN A 103 -0.62 -10.62 6.57
N TRP A 104 0.02 -11.76 6.81
CA TRP A 104 0.06 -12.85 5.84
C TRP A 104 -1.22 -13.67 5.81
N GLN A 105 -1.95 -13.76 6.93
CA GLN A 105 -3.21 -14.48 7.04
C GLN A 105 -4.41 -13.63 6.61
N GLN A 106 -4.43 -12.35 6.96
CA GLN A 106 -5.51 -11.42 6.60
C GLN A 106 -5.54 -11.20 5.09
N GLN A 107 -6.75 -11.23 4.52
CA GLN A 107 -6.99 -10.96 3.11
C GLN A 107 -7.51 -9.53 2.94
N TYR A 108 -6.93 -8.81 1.99
CA TYR A 108 -7.41 -7.51 1.54
C TYR A 108 -7.48 -7.52 0.01
N ARG A 109 -8.68 -7.26 -0.54
CA ARG A 109 -8.94 -7.27 -1.99
C ARG A 109 -8.40 -8.52 -2.70
N TYR A 110 -8.66 -9.69 -2.11
CA TYR A 110 -8.25 -11.01 -2.62
C TYR A 110 -6.72 -11.26 -2.64
N LEU A 111 -5.95 -10.49 -1.87
CA LEU A 111 -4.52 -10.70 -1.65
C LEU A 111 -4.23 -10.82 -0.16
N PRO A 112 -3.19 -11.56 0.27
CA PRO A 112 -2.65 -11.37 1.61
C PRO A 112 -2.32 -9.88 1.83
N GLN A 113 -2.69 -9.34 2.98
CA GLN A 113 -2.48 -7.93 3.30
C GLN A 113 -1.00 -7.55 3.15
N ALA A 114 -0.09 -8.43 3.56
CA ALA A 114 1.36 -8.28 3.35
C ALA A 114 1.75 -8.08 1.87
N ILE A 115 1.21 -8.89 0.95
CA ILE A 115 1.45 -8.74 -0.49
C ILE A 115 0.92 -7.40 -0.98
N TYR A 116 -0.28 -7.02 -0.52
CA TYR A 116 -0.89 -5.74 -0.89
C TYR A 116 -0.04 -4.54 -0.44
N MET A 117 0.47 -4.57 0.80
CA MET A 117 1.38 -3.55 1.34
C MET A 117 2.67 -3.47 0.52
N GLN A 118 3.32 -4.61 0.27
CA GLN A 118 4.56 -4.67 -0.51
C GLN A 118 4.37 -4.15 -1.92
N ALA A 119 3.30 -4.54 -2.60
CA ALA A 119 2.98 -4.08 -3.95
C ALA A 119 2.69 -2.57 -3.97
N THR A 120 1.92 -2.08 -3.00
CA THR A 120 1.60 -0.65 -2.90
C THR A 120 2.85 0.19 -2.62
N ALA A 121 3.73 -0.27 -1.73
CA ALA A 121 5.02 0.37 -1.50
C ALA A 121 5.91 0.34 -2.74
N ALA A 122 5.94 -0.77 -3.48
CA ALA A 122 6.69 -0.86 -4.73
C ALA A 122 6.24 0.23 -5.72
N VAL A 123 4.93 0.46 -5.85
CA VAL A 123 4.37 1.54 -6.67
C VAL A 123 4.84 2.90 -6.16
N THR A 124 4.65 3.21 -4.89
CA THR A 124 5.04 4.51 -4.31
C THR A 124 6.54 4.77 -4.49
N PHE A 125 7.38 3.80 -4.11
CA PHE A 125 8.83 3.94 -4.10
C PHE A 125 9.45 4.09 -5.49
N THR A 126 8.80 3.53 -6.52
CA THR A 126 9.24 3.68 -7.92
C THR A 126 8.66 4.90 -8.62
N SER A 127 7.67 5.55 -8.01
CA SER A 127 7.00 6.74 -8.56
C SER A 127 7.57 8.06 -8.03
N VAL A 128 8.27 8.04 -6.88
CA VAL A 128 8.91 9.23 -6.34
C VAL A 128 10.18 9.60 -7.12
N PRO A 129 10.56 10.90 -7.16
CA PRO A 129 11.81 11.34 -7.78
C PRO A 129 13.06 10.60 -7.26
N ASP A 130 14.02 10.35 -8.16
CA ASP A 130 15.21 9.54 -7.89
C ASP A 130 16.05 10.04 -6.71
N PHE A 131 16.08 11.35 -6.44
CA PHE A 131 16.85 11.92 -5.33
C PHE A 131 16.38 11.48 -3.93
N PHE A 132 15.17 10.90 -3.81
CA PHE A 132 14.72 10.26 -2.56
C PHE A 132 15.37 8.89 -2.31
N ASN A 133 16.01 8.29 -3.33
CA ASN A 133 16.74 7.02 -3.24
C ASN A 133 15.89 5.78 -2.88
N TYR A 134 14.60 5.76 -3.23
CA TYR A 134 13.70 4.61 -3.00
C TYR A 134 13.48 3.72 -4.24
N GLN A 135 13.91 4.15 -5.43
CA GLN A 135 13.72 3.42 -6.70
C GLN A 135 14.18 1.96 -6.63
N ASP A 136 15.42 1.72 -6.19
CA ASP A 136 15.99 0.37 -6.11
C ASP A 136 15.19 -0.52 -5.15
N GLN A 137 14.78 0.02 -4.00
CA GLN A 137 13.98 -0.70 -3.03
C GLN A 137 12.59 -1.04 -3.60
N GLY A 138 11.95 -0.10 -4.29
CA GLY A 138 10.68 -0.33 -4.97
C GLY A 138 10.78 -1.41 -6.05
N MET A 139 11.84 -1.39 -6.85
CA MET A 139 12.10 -2.43 -7.85
C MET A 139 12.36 -3.81 -7.24
N GLN A 140 13.02 -3.88 -6.08
CA GLN A 140 13.18 -5.12 -5.33
C GLN A 140 11.84 -5.63 -4.80
N LEU A 141 10.98 -4.76 -4.27
CA LEU A 141 9.64 -5.14 -3.82
C LEU A 141 8.79 -5.70 -4.98
N PHE A 142 8.81 -5.09 -6.17
CA PHE A 142 8.13 -5.67 -7.33
C PHE A 142 8.65 -7.07 -7.68
N LYS A 143 9.99 -7.27 -7.69
CA LYS A 143 10.59 -8.58 -7.93
C LYS A 143 10.17 -9.61 -6.87
N GLN A 144 10.04 -9.21 -5.62
CA GLN A 144 9.57 -10.10 -4.55
C GLN A 144 8.11 -10.48 -4.76
N VAL A 145 7.23 -9.48 -4.92
CA VAL A 145 5.78 -9.68 -5.08
C VAL A 145 5.47 -10.54 -6.31
N LEU A 146 6.06 -10.22 -7.47
CA LEU A 146 5.77 -10.91 -8.73
C LEU A 146 6.36 -12.33 -8.81
N ASN A 147 7.19 -12.73 -7.85
CA ASN A 147 7.69 -14.10 -7.70
C ASN A 147 7.04 -14.85 -6.52
N ASP A 148 6.21 -14.19 -5.71
CA ASP A 148 5.56 -14.82 -4.57
C ASP A 148 4.41 -15.75 -5.02
N GLN A 149 4.41 -16.99 -4.53
CA GLN A 149 3.39 -17.97 -4.90
C GLN A 149 1.96 -17.54 -4.52
N ARG A 150 1.79 -16.83 -3.41
CA ARG A 150 0.48 -16.34 -2.98
C ARG A 150 -0.06 -15.29 -3.94
N PHE A 151 0.82 -14.42 -4.45
CA PHE A 151 0.46 -13.47 -5.50
C PHE A 151 0.11 -14.20 -6.81
N LEU A 152 0.95 -15.15 -7.24
CA LEU A 152 0.74 -15.90 -8.49
C LEU A 152 -0.54 -16.77 -8.49
N GLN A 153 -0.99 -17.21 -7.32
CA GLN A 153 -2.22 -17.99 -7.14
C GLN A 153 -3.46 -17.12 -6.92
N SER A 154 -3.30 -15.80 -6.76
CA SER A 154 -4.43 -14.89 -6.54
C SER A 154 -5.20 -14.62 -7.83
N PRO A 155 -6.48 -14.22 -7.76
CA PRO A 155 -7.28 -13.91 -8.95
C PRO A 155 -6.60 -12.88 -9.85
N ALA A 156 -6.62 -13.11 -11.17
CA ALA A 156 -5.91 -12.27 -12.12
C ALA A 156 -6.40 -10.80 -12.11
N GLN A 157 -7.70 -10.59 -11.89
CA GLN A 157 -8.30 -9.26 -11.73
C GLN A 157 -7.79 -8.52 -10.47
N ALA A 158 -7.39 -9.24 -9.42
CA ALA A 158 -6.86 -8.64 -8.20
C ALA A 158 -5.38 -8.24 -8.32
N THR A 159 -4.68 -8.73 -9.34
CA THR A 159 -3.22 -8.61 -9.50
C THR A 159 -2.80 -7.77 -10.71
N SER A 160 -3.69 -7.53 -11.67
CA SER A 160 -3.41 -6.82 -12.93
C SER A 160 -2.82 -5.42 -12.72
N TRP A 161 -3.28 -4.68 -11.70
CA TRP A 161 -2.74 -3.37 -11.35
C TRP A 161 -1.25 -3.43 -10.99
N VAL A 162 -0.82 -4.45 -10.23
CA VAL A 162 0.60 -4.62 -9.85
C VAL A 162 1.46 -4.79 -11.10
N TYR A 163 1.03 -5.62 -12.05
CA TYR A 163 1.74 -5.80 -13.31
C TYR A 163 1.83 -4.49 -14.10
N ARG A 164 0.74 -3.71 -14.15
CA ARG A 164 0.72 -2.41 -14.85
C ARG A 164 1.81 -1.49 -14.34
N PHE A 165 1.88 -1.29 -13.02
CA PHE A 165 2.88 -0.40 -12.42
C PHE A 165 4.30 -1.00 -12.48
N ALA A 166 4.46 -2.31 -12.29
CA ALA A 166 5.76 -2.96 -12.36
C ALA A 166 6.39 -2.85 -13.76
N VAL A 167 5.58 -3.04 -14.82
CA VAL A 167 6.02 -2.87 -16.21
C VAL A 167 6.46 -1.42 -16.45
N GLU A 168 5.68 -0.43 -16.02
CA GLU A 168 6.05 0.98 -16.11
C GLU A 168 7.35 1.29 -15.37
N ALA A 169 7.48 0.85 -14.13
CA ALA A 169 8.68 1.03 -13.32
C ALA A 169 9.91 0.39 -13.98
N ALA A 170 9.78 -0.80 -14.55
CA ALA A 170 10.86 -1.47 -15.26
C ALA A 170 11.28 -0.72 -16.54
N LEU A 171 10.34 -0.15 -17.28
CA LEU A 171 10.66 0.67 -18.46
C LEU A 171 11.39 1.96 -18.07
N ASN A 172 10.90 2.66 -17.04
CA ASN A 172 11.52 3.88 -16.52
C ASN A 172 12.94 3.62 -15.99
N ASN A 173 13.17 2.46 -15.37
CA ASN A 173 14.47 2.01 -14.87
C ASN A 173 15.34 1.31 -15.95
N GLN A 174 15.05 1.52 -17.23
CA GLN A 174 15.83 0.98 -18.36
C GLN A 174 16.01 -0.55 -18.33
N GLN A 175 15.01 -1.28 -17.82
CA GLN A 175 14.95 -2.75 -17.74
C GLN A 175 13.86 -3.32 -18.69
N PRO A 176 13.93 -3.11 -20.01
CA PRO A 176 12.87 -3.51 -20.95
C PRO A 176 12.68 -5.03 -21.02
N ALA A 177 13.73 -5.82 -20.79
CA ALA A 177 13.62 -7.28 -20.71
C ALA A 177 12.74 -7.73 -19.53
N LEU A 178 12.87 -7.06 -18.38
CA LEU A 178 12.07 -7.32 -17.19
C LEU A 178 10.61 -6.88 -17.40
N ALA A 179 10.40 -5.71 -18.01
CA ALA A 179 9.08 -5.24 -18.42
C ALA A 179 8.38 -6.25 -19.34
N GLN A 180 9.09 -6.77 -20.35
CA GLN A 180 8.56 -7.78 -21.26
C GLN A 180 8.23 -9.10 -20.55
N GLN A 181 9.05 -9.52 -19.57
CA GLN A 181 8.78 -10.71 -18.77
C GLN A 181 7.48 -10.56 -17.98
N TRP A 182 7.33 -9.47 -17.22
CA TRP A 182 6.13 -9.21 -16.42
C TRP A 182 4.89 -9.00 -17.28
N PHE A 183 5.02 -8.32 -18.43
CA PHE A 183 3.92 -8.20 -19.38
C PHE A 183 3.50 -9.57 -19.95
N LYS A 184 4.44 -10.48 -20.21
CA LYS A 184 4.12 -11.85 -20.64
C LYS A 184 3.34 -12.60 -19.57
N GLN A 185 3.73 -12.49 -18.30
CA GLN A 185 3.00 -13.11 -17.18
C GLN A 185 1.57 -12.57 -17.07
N LEU A 186 1.38 -11.25 -17.20
CA LEU A 186 0.06 -10.64 -17.25
C LEU A 186 -0.80 -11.19 -18.39
N LYS A 187 -0.24 -11.35 -19.60
CA LYS A 187 -0.99 -11.94 -20.72
C LYS A 187 -1.34 -13.42 -20.50
N GLN A 188 -0.46 -14.17 -19.83
CA GLN A 188 -0.68 -15.58 -19.53
C GLN A 188 -1.81 -15.80 -18.52
N SER A 189 -2.11 -14.83 -17.65
CA SER A 189 -3.24 -14.91 -16.73
C SER A 189 -4.59 -14.80 -17.44
N GLY A 190 -4.62 -14.29 -18.67
CA GLY A 190 -5.84 -14.15 -19.48
C GLY A 190 -6.77 -13.02 -19.03
N VAL A 191 -6.37 -12.18 -18.08
CA VAL A 191 -7.17 -11.03 -17.63
C VAL A 191 -7.30 -9.98 -18.74
N ASN A 192 -8.50 -9.40 -18.87
CA ASN A 192 -8.82 -8.33 -19.81
C ASN A 192 -9.60 -7.22 -19.10
N ASP A 193 -8.91 -6.49 -18.24
CA ASP A 193 -9.40 -5.30 -17.54
C ASP A 193 -8.63 -4.04 -17.97
N ASP A 194 -9.01 -2.89 -17.41
CA ASP A 194 -8.39 -1.60 -17.73
C ASP A 194 -6.87 -1.61 -17.52
N TYR A 195 -6.38 -2.22 -16.43
CA TYR A 195 -4.94 -2.31 -16.17
C TYR A 195 -4.20 -3.13 -17.22
N SER A 196 -4.76 -4.26 -17.65
CA SER A 196 -4.18 -5.09 -18.71
C SER A 196 -4.11 -4.35 -20.05
N GLN A 197 -5.14 -3.58 -20.38
CA GLN A 197 -5.20 -2.78 -21.60
C GLN A 197 -4.21 -1.62 -21.56
N LEU A 198 -4.13 -0.89 -20.44
CA LEU A 198 -3.15 0.17 -20.24
C LEU A 198 -1.71 -0.36 -20.34
N THR A 199 -1.44 -1.54 -19.78
CA THR A 199 -0.12 -2.18 -19.88
C THR A 199 0.21 -2.55 -21.33
N ALA A 200 -0.75 -3.09 -22.08
CA ALA A 200 -0.55 -3.39 -23.49
C ALA A 200 -0.27 -2.14 -24.34
N GLN A 201 -0.98 -1.04 -24.06
CA GLN A 201 -0.74 0.25 -24.72
C GLN A 201 0.65 0.80 -24.40
N LEU A 202 1.08 0.72 -23.14
CA LEU A 202 2.41 1.13 -22.70
C LEU A 202 3.51 0.35 -23.44
N MET A 203 3.41 -0.97 -23.48
CA MET A 203 4.37 -1.82 -24.19
C MET A 203 4.38 -1.57 -25.71
N ALA A 204 3.22 -1.27 -26.31
CA ALA A 204 3.13 -0.93 -27.72
C ALA A 204 3.79 0.41 -28.07
N LYS A 205 3.78 1.39 -27.17
CA LYS A 205 4.48 2.67 -27.33
C LYS A 205 6.01 2.47 -27.27
N GLN A 206 6.48 1.67 -26.32
CA GLN A 206 7.92 1.40 -26.16
C GLN A 206 8.55 0.79 -27.42
N ASN A 207 7.85 -0.12 -28.12
CA ASN A 207 8.37 -0.75 -29.34
C ASN A 207 8.43 0.19 -30.56
N LYS A 208 7.88 1.41 -30.46
CA LYS A 208 7.88 2.42 -31.53
C LYS A 208 8.89 3.55 -31.28
N SER A 209 9.51 3.60 -30.11
CA SER A 209 10.56 4.56 -29.73
C SER A 209 11.94 3.94 -29.94
#